data_AF-A0A8J5ZNZ0-F1
#
_entry.id   AF-A0A8J5ZNZ0-F1
#
_cell.length_a   1.000
_cell.length_b   1.000
_cell.length_c   1.000
_cell.angle_alpha   90.00
_cell.angle_beta   90.00
_cell.angle_gamma   90.00
#
_symmetry.space_group_name_H-M   'P 1'
#
loop_
_entity.id
_entity.type
_entity.pdbx_description
1 polymer ?
#
loop_
_entity_poly.entity_id
_entity_poly.type
_entity_poly.pdbx_seq_one_letter_code
_entity_poly.pdbx_strand_id
1 'polypeptide(L)'
;MFSPFFSSADLNNVRFSAYRTAMKLRRLQKALCLDLLSLSAACDALDQHNLKQNDQPMDILQIINCLTTIYDRLEQEHNNLVNVPLCVDMCLNWLLNVYDTGRTGRIRVLSFKTGIISLCKAHLEDKYRYLFKQVASSTGFCDQRRLGLLLHDSIQIPRQLGEVASFGGSNIEPSVRSCFQFVSNSPF
;
A
#
# COMPACT_ATOMS: atom_id res chain seq x y z
N MET A 1 22.26 3.07 -15.24
CA MET A 1 21.42 2.51 -16.31
C MET A 1 20.33 1.65 -15.66
N PHE A 2 19.17 2.22 -15.31
CA PHE A 2 18.03 1.46 -14.79
C PHE A 2 16.73 2.08 -15.31
N SER A 3 16.16 1.42 -16.31
CA SER A 3 14.87 1.77 -16.92
C SER A 3 13.88 0.60 -16.75
N PRO A 4 13.21 0.44 -15.60
CA PRO A 4 12.00 -0.39 -15.52
C PRO A 4 10.71 0.44 -15.43
N PHE A 5 10.78 1.78 -15.39
CA PHE A 5 9.60 2.64 -15.61
C PHE A 5 9.07 2.57 -17.07
N PHE A 6 9.86 2.01 -18.00
CA PHE A 6 9.55 1.97 -19.43
C PHE A 6 8.74 0.73 -19.82
N SER A 7 7.44 0.86 -19.57
CA SER A 7 6.31 0.39 -20.39
C SER A 7 4.97 0.74 -19.71
N SER A 8 4.96 1.63 -18.70
CA SER A 8 3.71 2.26 -18.23
C SER A 8 3.01 3.06 -19.35
N ALA A 9 3.80 3.54 -20.33
CA ALA A 9 3.31 4.28 -21.50
C ALA A 9 2.37 3.45 -22.39
N ASP A 10 2.61 2.15 -22.54
CA ASP A 10 1.79 1.28 -23.39
C ASP A 10 0.35 1.12 -22.86
N LEU A 11 0.17 1.35 -21.56
CA LEU A 11 -1.15 1.31 -20.91
C LEU A 11 -1.88 2.66 -20.96
N ASN A 12 -1.24 3.74 -21.43
CA ASN A 12 -1.91 5.05 -21.53
C ASN A 12 -3.07 5.06 -22.53
N ASN A 13 -3.11 4.10 -23.45
CA ASN A 13 -4.21 3.92 -24.40
C ASN A 13 -5.49 3.36 -23.77
N VAL A 14 -5.45 2.90 -22.51
CA VAL A 14 -6.64 2.44 -21.79
C VAL A 14 -7.51 3.65 -21.42
N ARG A 15 -8.70 3.72 -22.04
CA ARG A 15 -9.65 4.85 -21.95
C ARG A 15 -10.15 5.12 -20.54
N PHE A 16 -10.41 4.06 -19.75
CA PHE A 16 -10.89 4.20 -18.37
C PHE A 16 -9.71 4.29 -17.39
N SER A 17 -9.59 5.42 -16.71
CA SER A 17 -8.46 5.74 -15.82
C SER A 17 -8.30 4.77 -14.65
N ALA A 18 -9.41 4.31 -14.05
CA ALA A 18 -9.38 3.32 -12.97
C ALA A 18 -8.75 2.00 -13.45
N TYR A 19 -9.17 1.49 -14.62
CA TYR A 19 -8.62 0.27 -15.21
C TYR A 19 -7.16 0.44 -15.63
N ARG A 20 -6.80 1.59 -16.21
CA ARG A 20 -5.42 1.92 -16.55
C ARG A 20 -4.51 1.87 -15.32
N THR A 21 -4.94 2.51 -14.24
CA THR A 21 -4.22 2.53 -12.97
C THR A 21 -4.14 1.13 -12.38
N ALA A 22 -5.22 0.36 -12.40
CA ALA A 22 -5.25 -1.03 -11.94
C ALA A 22 -4.28 -1.93 -12.74
N MET A 23 -4.19 -1.76 -14.06
CA MET A 23 -3.23 -2.50 -14.89
C MET A 23 -1.78 -2.13 -14.57
N LYS A 24 -1.49 -0.83 -14.38
CA LYS A 24 -0.17 -0.36 -13.93
C LYS A 24 0.19 -0.96 -12.57
N LEU A 25 -0.74 -0.93 -11.61
CA LEU A 25 -0.57 -1.54 -10.29
C LEU A 25 -0.41 -3.06 -10.36
N ARG A 26 -1.14 -3.75 -11.24
CA ARG A 26 -0.99 -5.21 -11.40
C ARG A 26 0.39 -5.60 -11.90
N ARG A 27 0.96 -4.83 -12.84
CA ARG A 27 2.33 -5.04 -13.32
C ARG A 27 3.35 -4.81 -12.20
N LEU A 28 3.18 -3.73 -11.44
CA LEU A 28 4.02 -3.44 -10.29
C LEU A 28 3.91 -4.54 -9.22
N GLN A 29 2.70 -4.97 -8.89
CA GLN A 29 2.42 -6.03 -7.92
C GLN A 29 3.17 -7.33 -8.27
N LYS A 30 3.13 -7.74 -9.54
CA LYS A 30 3.87 -8.89 -10.05
C LYS A 30 5.39 -8.71 -9.99
N ALA A 31 5.88 -7.53 -10.40
CA ALA A 31 7.32 -7.23 -10.35
C ALA A 31 7.87 -7.21 -8.92
N LEU A 32 7.03 -6.88 -7.93
CA LEU A 32 7.37 -6.92 -6.51
C LEU A 32 7.02 -8.26 -5.84
N CYS A 33 6.51 -9.25 -6.58
CA CYS A 33 6.01 -10.53 -6.06
C CYS A 33 4.94 -10.42 -4.96
N LEU A 34 4.30 -9.26 -4.79
CA LEU A 34 3.26 -9.05 -3.77
C LEU A 34 1.95 -9.75 -4.15
N ASP A 35 1.80 -10.21 -5.40
CA ASP A 35 0.68 -11.06 -5.78
C ASP A 35 0.82 -12.52 -5.31
N LEU A 36 1.93 -12.87 -4.67
CA LEU A 36 2.12 -14.14 -3.96
C LEU A 36 1.83 -13.99 -2.46
N LEU A 37 2.01 -12.79 -1.91
CA LEU A 37 1.87 -12.50 -0.48
C LEU A 37 0.42 -12.59 0.01
N SER A 38 0.10 -13.60 0.83
CA SER A 38 -1.21 -13.65 1.49
C SER A 38 -1.34 -12.57 2.59
N LEU A 39 -2.58 -12.15 2.91
CA LEU A 39 -2.82 -11.25 4.04
C LEU A 39 -2.31 -11.83 5.36
N SER A 40 -2.50 -13.13 5.60
CA SER A 40 -2.01 -13.79 6.83
C SER A 40 -0.49 -13.69 6.94
N ALA A 41 0.25 -14.04 5.89
CA ALA A 41 1.70 -14.00 5.92
C ALA A 41 2.23 -12.57 6.08
N ALA A 42 1.55 -11.57 5.49
CA ALA A 42 1.87 -10.16 5.72
C ALA A 42 1.66 -9.77 7.19
N CYS A 43 0.55 -10.17 7.81
CA CYS A 43 0.29 -9.93 9.23
C CYS A 43 1.35 -10.58 10.13
N ASP A 44 1.71 -11.84 9.87
CA ASP A 44 2.72 -12.56 10.65
C ASP A 44 4.06 -11.82 10.65
N ALA A 45 4.51 -11.34 9.49
CA ALA A 45 5.73 -10.55 9.38
C ALA A 45 5.62 -9.20 10.12
N LEU A 46 4.49 -8.50 10.00
CA LEU A 46 4.27 -7.24 10.71
C LEU A 46 4.30 -7.41 12.24
N ASP A 47 3.71 -8.51 12.74
CA ASP A 47 3.68 -8.84 14.15
C ASP A 47 5.06 -9.27 14.68
N GLN A 48 5.82 -10.05 13.91
CA GLN A 48 7.20 -10.45 14.23
C GLN A 48 8.12 -9.25 14.40
N HIS A 49 7.92 -8.20 13.60
CA HIS A 49 8.69 -6.95 13.67
C HIS A 49 8.08 -5.91 14.64
N ASN A 50 7.08 -6.29 15.44
CA ASN A 50 6.43 -5.43 16.44
C ASN A 50 5.86 -4.12 15.87
N LEU A 51 5.39 -4.13 14.61
CA LEU A 51 4.89 -2.96 13.90
C LEU A 51 3.44 -2.64 14.29
N LYS A 52 3.20 -2.39 15.59
CA LYS A 52 1.85 -2.19 16.15
C LYS A 52 1.45 -0.70 16.25
N GLN A 53 2.40 0.19 16.48
CA GLN A 53 2.14 1.63 16.59
C GLN A 53 2.18 2.32 15.22
N ASN A 54 1.01 2.55 14.65
CA ASN A 54 0.85 3.02 13.28
C ASN A 54 1.41 4.43 13.00
N ASP A 55 1.49 5.28 14.02
CA ASP A 55 2.03 6.65 13.92
C ASP A 55 3.56 6.71 14.03
N GLN A 56 4.22 5.63 14.46
CA GLN A 56 5.68 5.63 14.61
C GLN A 56 6.38 5.64 13.24
N PRO A 57 7.51 6.35 13.10
CA PRO A 57 8.35 6.25 11.93
C PRO A 57 9.10 4.91 11.93
N MET A 58 9.30 4.39 10.74
CA MET A 58 10.06 3.19 10.41
C MET A 58 11.23 3.64 9.54
N ASP A 59 12.46 3.38 9.99
CA ASP A 59 13.65 3.69 9.20
C ASP A 59 13.94 2.65 8.11
N ILE A 60 14.89 2.96 7.22
CA ILE A 60 15.26 2.08 6.09
C ILE A 60 15.61 0.66 6.58
N LEU A 61 16.33 0.53 7.69
CA LEU A 61 16.77 -0.78 8.18
C LEU A 61 15.56 -1.60 8.67
N GLN A 62 14.64 -0.98 9.39
CA GLN A 62 13.38 -1.63 9.80
C GLN A 62 12.54 -2.05 8.59
N ILE A 63 12.48 -1.23 7.53
CA ILE A 63 11.81 -1.59 6.27
C ILE A 63 12.47 -2.81 5.63
N ILE A 64 13.80 -2.79 5.47
CA ILE A 64 14.56 -3.90 4.90
C ILE A 64 14.34 -5.18 5.69
N ASN A 65 14.42 -5.13 7.02
CA ASN A 65 14.26 -6.30 7.87
C ASN A 65 12.86 -6.93 7.73
N CYS A 66 11.81 -6.11 7.73
CA CYS A 66 10.44 -6.60 7.55
C CYS A 66 10.21 -7.18 6.15
N LEU A 67 10.70 -6.50 5.11
CA LEU A 67 10.63 -7.00 3.73
C LEU A 67 11.42 -8.30 3.55
N THR A 68 12.59 -8.43 4.17
CA THR A 68 13.42 -9.64 4.10
C THR A 68 12.65 -10.82 4.69
N THR A 69 12.04 -10.66 5.87
CA THR A 69 11.16 -11.69 6.45
C THR A 69 9.99 -12.08 5.53
N ILE A 70 9.36 -11.11 4.88
CA ILE A 70 8.30 -11.38 3.91
C ILE A 70 8.83 -12.20 2.73
N TYR A 71 9.93 -11.76 2.12
CA TYR A 71 10.43 -12.36 0.89
C TYR A 71 11.15 -13.70 1.11
N ASP A 72 11.83 -13.91 2.24
CA ASP A 72 12.38 -15.22 2.63
C ASP A 72 11.26 -16.26 2.72
N ARG A 73 10.14 -15.90 3.34
CA ARG A 73 8.98 -16.80 3.43
C ARG A 73 8.38 -17.09 2.05
N LEU A 74 8.27 -16.07 1.19
CA LEU A 74 7.77 -16.26 -0.17
C LEU A 74 8.71 -17.14 -1.02
N GLU A 75 10.02 -17.03 -0.84
CA GLU A 75 11.01 -17.84 -1.54
C GLU A 75 10.88 -19.33 -1.14
N GLN A 76 10.68 -19.62 0.15
CA GLN A 76 10.42 -20.96 0.66
C GLN A 76 9.10 -21.56 0.14
N GLU A 77 8.05 -20.75 0.01
CA GLU A 77 6.74 -21.18 -0.49
C GLU A 77 6.70 -21.31 -2.03
N HIS A 78 7.58 -20.60 -2.74
CA HIS A 78 7.57 -20.46 -4.19
C HIS A 78 8.98 -20.57 -4.80
N ASN A 79 9.54 -21.78 -4.74
CA ASN A 79 10.87 -22.10 -5.26
C ASN A 79 11.14 -21.48 -6.65
N ASN A 80 12.27 -20.78 -6.77
CA ASN A 80 12.77 -20.12 -8.00
C ASN A 80 11.93 -18.95 -8.56
N LEU A 81 10.87 -18.50 -7.90
CA LEU A 81 10.08 -17.34 -8.34
C LEU A 81 10.49 -16.03 -7.69
N VAL A 82 11.15 -16.08 -6.52
CA VAL A 82 11.48 -14.91 -5.71
C VAL A 82 13.00 -14.80 -5.55
N ASN A 83 13.57 -13.70 -6.02
CA ASN A 83 14.94 -13.33 -5.73
C ASN A 83 14.91 -12.35 -4.54
N VAL A 84 15.19 -12.84 -3.34
CA VAL A 84 14.99 -12.07 -2.09
C VAL A 84 15.72 -10.72 -2.12
N PRO A 85 17.05 -10.63 -2.40
CA PRO A 85 17.74 -9.34 -2.43
C PRO A 85 17.11 -8.35 -3.41
N LEU A 86 16.79 -8.79 -4.64
CA LEU A 86 16.20 -7.93 -5.66
C LEU A 86 14.80 -7.45 -5.27
N CYS A 87 13.96 -8.35 -4.74
CA CYS A 87 12.61 -8.02 -4.32
C CYS A 87 12.59 -7.02 -3.14
N VAL A 88 13.49 -7.20 -2.16
CA VAL A 88 13.67 -6.26 -1.05
C VAL A 88 14.05 -4.87 -1.57
N ASP A 89 15.06 -4.76 -2.42
CA ASP A 89 15.52 -3.48 -2.98
C ASP A 89 14.44 -2.78 -3.80
N MET A 90 13.75 -3.53 -4.68
CA MET A 90 12.69 -2.98 -5.52
C MET A 90 11.49 -2.50 -4.69
N CYS A 91 11.08 -3.28 -3.68
CA CYS A 91 9.95 -2.95 -2.82
C CYS A 91 10.27 -1.78 -1.88
N LEU A 92 11.48 -1.75 -1.32
CA LEU A 92 11.99 -0.60 -0.55
C LEU A 92 11.97 0.67 -1.40
N ASN A 93 12.54 0.63 -2.60
CA ASN A 93 12.58 1.79 -3.50
C ASN A 93 11.16 2.25 -3.85
N TRP A 94 10.23 1.32 -4.12
CA TRP A 94 8.84 1.67 -4.36
C TRP A 94 8.20 2.35 -3.15
N LEU A 95 8.31 1.78 -1.94
CA LEU A 95 7.75 2.36 -0.71
C LEU A 95 8.30 3.76 -0.43
N LEU A 96 9.62 3.96 -0.57
CA LEU A 96 10.25 5.28 -0.38
C LEU A 96 9.79 6.29 -1.42
N ASN A 97 9.61 5.87 -2.68
CA ASN A 97 9.09 6.77 -3.72
C ASN A 97 7.63 7.18 -3.46
N VAL A 98 6.82 6.29 -2.87
CA VAL A 98 5.43 6.59 -2.52
C VAL A 98 5.34 7.46 -1.26
N TYR A 99 6.09 7.14 -0.21
CA TYR A 99 5.86 7.67 1.14
C TYR A 99 6.99 8.51 1.73
N ASP A 100 8.19 8.52 1.15
CA ASP A 100 9.34 9.32 1.59
C ASP A 100 9.88 10.20 0.44
N THR A 101 8.99 11.00 -0.16
CA THR A 101 9.36 11.91 -1.25
C THR A 101 10.40 12.96 -0.85
N GLY A 102 10.48 13.28 0.45
CA GLY A 102 11.48 14.16 1.04
C GLY A 102 12.84 13.50 1.31
N ARG A 103 12.99 12.20 1.03
CA ARG A 103 14.23 11.42 1.23
C ARG A 103 14.78 11.52 2.66
N THR A 104 13.89 11.49 3.63
CA THR A 104 14.21 11.52 5.06
C THR A 104 14.76 10.19 5.57
N GLY A 105 14.59 9.11 4.81
CA GLY A 105 14.94 7.74 5.18
C GLY A 105 13.95 7.11 6.16
N ARG A 106 12.74 7.67 6.30
CA ARG A 106 11.71 7.18 7.22
C ARG A 106 10.31 7.26 6.59
N ILE A 107 9.47 6.28 6.89
CA ILE A 107 8.03 6.28 6.56
C ILE A 107 7.23 5.87 7.80
N ARG A 108 5.95 6.23 7.90
CA ARG A 108 5.12 5.76 9.02
C ARG A 108 4.82 4.27 8.89
N VAL A 109 4.65 3.58 10.02
CA VAL A 109 4.18 2.18 10.04
C VAL A 109 2.84 2.03 9.32
N LEU A 110 1.91 2.99 9.48
CA LEU A 110 0.64 3.00 8.73
C LEU A 110 0.86 2.99 7.22
N SER A 111 1.82 3.77 6.74
CA SER A 111 2.11 3.92 5.31
C SER A 111 2.74 2.64 4.75
N PHE A 112 3.67 2.02 5.49
CA PHE A 112 4.22 0.71 5.16
C PHE A 112 3.10 -0.35 5.02
N LYS A 113 2.24 -0.47 6.04
CA LYS A 113 1.09 -1.40 6.00
C LYS A 113 0.15 -1.10 4.85
N THR A 114 -0.17 0.16 4.61
CA THR A 114 -1.08 0.57 3.52
C THR A 114 -0.53 0.14 2.16
N GLY A 115 0.76 0.37 1.90
CA GLY A 115 1.41 -0.06 0.67
C GLY A 115 1.38 -1.58 0.48
N ILE A 116 1.88 -2.33 1.47
CA ILE A 116 1.99 -3.80 1.40
C ILE A 116 0.61 -4.47 1.28
N ILE A 117 -0.36 -4.09 2.13
CA ILE A 117 -1.67 -4.73 2.15
C ILE A 117 -2.53 -4.35 0.94
N SER A 118 -2.39 -3.13 0.41
CA SER A 118 -3.08 -2.76 -0.83
C SER A 118 -2.69 -3.68 -1.99
N LEU A 119 -1.42 -4.06 -2.06
CA LEU A 119 -0.86 -4.89 -3.13
C LEU A 119 -0.74 -6.39 -2.79
N CYS A 120 -1.10 -6.86 -1.60
CA CYS A 120 -1.04 -8.29 -1.28
C CYS A 120 -2.11 -9.12 -2.03
N LYS A 121 -1.98 -10.44 -2.03
CA LYS A 121 -3.01 -11.38 -2.50
C LYS A 121 -4.01 -11.68 -1.39
N ALA A 122 -5.13 -10.96 -1.42
CA ALA A 122 -6.26 -11.18 -0.51
C ALA A 122 -7.56 -10.70 -1.16
N HIS A 123 -8.70 -11.16 -0.63
CA HIS A 123 -9.99 -10.62 -1.04
C HIS A 123 -10.05 -9.13 -0.73
N LEU A 124 -10.77 -8.39 -1.58
CA LEU A 124 -10.87 -6.94 -1.45
C LEU A 124 -11.47 -6.53 -0.10
N GLU A 125 -12.47 -7.27 0.36
CA GLU A 125 -13.11 -7.03 1.66
C GLU A 125 -12.13 -7.20 2.83
N ASP A 126 -11.29 -8.24 2.81
CA ASP A 126 -10.31 -8.48 3.88
C ASP A 126 -9.28 -7.37 3.97
N LYS A 127 -8.83 -6.85 2.81
CA LYS A 127 -7.95 -5.68 2.76
C LYS A 127 -8.60 -4.45 3.37
N TYR A 128 -9.86 -4.19 3.03
CA TYR A 128 -10.61 -3.06 3.60
C TYR A 128 -10.79 -3.21 5.11
N ARG A 129 -11.18 -4.40 5.59
CA ARG A 129 -11.30 -4.68 7.03
C ARG A 129 -9.98 -4.48 7.76
N TYR A 130 -8.88 -5.00 7.20
CA TYR A 130 -7.55 -4.85 7.79
C TYR A 130 -7.14 -3.37 7.88
N LEU A 131 -7.21 -2.64 6.76
CA LEU A 131 -6.77 -1.25 6.68
C LEU A 131 -7.63 -0.32 7.53
N PHE A 132 -8.95 -0.53 7.55
CA PHE A 132 -9.85 0.21 8.44
C PHE A 132 -9.49 -0.02 9.91
N LYS A 133 -9.19 -1.26 10.31
CA LYS A 133 -8.75 -1.59 11.68
C LYS A 133 -7.45 -0.88 12.07
N GLN A 134 -6.58 -0.53 11.11
CA GLN A 134 -5.35 0.21 11.41
C GLN A 134 -5.60 1.66 11.84
N VAL A 135 -6.73 2.26 11.43
CA VAL A 135 -7.05 3.65 11.75
C VAL A 135 -8.20 3.79 12.76
N ALA A 136 -9.04 2.77 12.91
CA ALA A 136 -10.13 2.75 13.88
C ALA A 136 -9.62 2.85 15.33
N SER A 137 -10.48 3.31 16.24
CA SER A 137 -10.24 3.27 17.68
C SER A 137 -10.19 1.82 18.19
N SER A 138 -9.73 1.64 19.43
CA SER A 138 -9.80 0.35 20.13
C SER A 138 -11.24 -0.18 20.26
N THR A 139 -12.23 0.71 20.22
CA THR A 139 -13.66 0.40 20.23
C THR A 139 -14.25 0.16 18.83
N GLY A 140 -13.42 0.20 17.77
CA GLY A 140 -13.84 -0.06 16.39
C GLY A 140 -14.46 1.12 15.64
N PHE A 141 -14.49 2.32 16.24
CA PHE A 141 -15.04 3.52 15.61
C PHE A 141 -13.99 4.26 14.79
N CYS A 142 -14.41 4.88 13.70
CA CYS A 142 -13.56 5.69 12.84
C CYS A 142 -14.21 7.08 12.67
N ASP A 143 -13.49 8.12 13.08
CA ASP A 143 -13.89 9.51 12.87
C ASP A 143 -13.32 10.06 11.54
N GLN A 144 -13.69 11.28 11.17
CA GLN A 144 -13.23 11.91 9.93
C GLN A 144 -11.70 11.99 9.85
N ARG A 145 -11.03 12.26 10.98
CA ARG A 145 -9.57 12.36 11.05
C ARG A 145 -8.93 11.01 10.74
N ARG A 146 -9.40 9.94 11.37
CA ARG A 146 -8.90 8.56 11.20
C ARG A 146 -9.12 8.06 9.77
N LEU A 147 -10.30 8.29 9.21
CA LEU A 147 -10.55 7.97 7.79
C LEU A 147 -9.61 8.78 6.89
N GLY A 148 -9.40 10.06 7.21
CA GLY A 148 -8.46 10.92 6.52
C GLY A 148 -7.03 10.35 6.50
N LEU A 149 -6.55 9.77 7.59
CA LEU A 149 -5.22 9.11 7.63
C LEU A 149 -5.12 7.96 6.62
N LEU A 150 -6.16 7.11 6.55
CA LEU A 150 -6.17 5.97 5.63
C LEU A 150 -6.23 6.44 4.17
N LEU A 151 -7.12 7.38 3.85
CA LEU A 151 -7.27 7.90 2.49
C LEU A 151 -6.01 8.66 2.05
N HIS A 152 -5.40 9.41 2.96
CA HIS A 152 -4.14 10.13 2.69
C HIS A 152 -3.02 9.16 2.31
N ASP A 153 -2.87 8.02 2.99
CA ASP A 153 -1.85 7.02 2.62
C ASP A 153 -2.22 6.23 1.36
N SER A 154 -3.51 5.98 1.16
CA SER A 154 -3.99 5.25 -0.02
C SER A 154 -3.81 6.06 -1.31
N ILE A 155 -4.07 7.37 -1.29
CA ILE A 155 -3.97 8.24 -2.47
C ILE A 155 -2.53 8.43 -2.96
N GLN A 156 -1.52 8.20 -2.10
CA GLN A 156 -0.12 8.29 -2.51
C GLN A 156 0.24 7.25 -3.57
N ILE A 157 -0.39 6.08 -3.55
CA ILE A 157 -0.11 5.00 -4.49
C ILE A 157 -0.43 5.41 -5.95
N PRO A 158 -1.66 5.84 -6.31
CA PRO A 158 -1.94 6.34 -7.65
C PRO A 158 -1.24 7.68 -7.94
N ARG A 159 -0.93 8.50 -6.93
CA ARG A 159 -0.13 9.71 -7.09
C ARG A 159 1.27 9.40 -7.62
N GLN A 160 1.92 8.37 -7.07
CA GLN A 160 3.24 7.96 -7.54
C GLN A 160 3.22 7.42 -8.98
N LEU A 161 2.07 6.96 -9.47
CA LEU A 161 1.87 6.55 -10.86
C LEU A 161 1.49 7.71 -11.80
N GLY A 162 1.35 8.93 -11.28
CA GLY A 162 0.89 10.09 -12.04
C GLY A 162 -0.61 10.06 -12.37
N GLU A 163 -1.41 9.24 -11.69
CA GLU A 163 -2.83 9.02 -12.02
C GLU A 163 -3.78 9.70 -11.01
N VAL A 164 -3.27 10.39 -9.99
CA VAL A 164 -4.06 10.98 -8.89
C VAL A 164 -5.20 11.90 -9.33
N ALA A 165 -5.05 12.62 -10.45
CA ALA A 165 -6.10 13.48 -11.00
C ALA A 165 -7.39 12.70 -11.32
N SER A 166 -7.26 11.42 -11.65
CA SER A 166 -8.40 10.52 -11.91
C SER A 166 -9.09 10.02 -10.64
N PHE A 167 -8.51 10.29 -9.45
CA PHE A 167 -8.99 9.82 -8.15
C PHE A 167 -9.38 10.99 -7.23
N GLY A 168 -9.77 12.14 -7.80
CA GLY A 168 -10.21 13.31 -7.03
C GLY A 168 -9.10 14.26 -6.61
N GLY A 169 -7.86 14.03 -7.05
CA GLY A 169 -6.70 14.85 -6.70
C GLY A 169 -6.07 14.45 -5.36
N SER A 170 -5.04 15.19 -4.94
CA SER A 170 -4.29 14.85 -3.71
C SER A 170 -5.01 15.25 -2.42
N ASN A 171 -6.01 16.15 -2.50
CA ASN A 171 -6.82 16.52 -1.34
C ASN A 171 -7.90 15.46 -1.09
N ILE A 172 -7.80 14.76 0.03
CA ILE A 172 -8.72 13.67 0.40
C ILE A 172 -9.97 14.15 1.16
N GLU A 173 -10.03 15.40 1.59
CA GLU A 173 -11.13 15.88 2.44
C GLU A 173 -12.51 15.78 1.79
N PRO A 174 -12.72 16.05 0.48
CA PRO A 174 -14.01 15.86 -0.15
C PRO A 174 -14.50 14.40 -0.04
N SER A 175 -13.60 13.43 -0.18
CA SER A 175 -13.90 12.00 -0.04
C SER A 175 -14.27 11.64 1.40
N VAL A 176 -13.57 12.19 2.40
CA VAL A 176 -13.92 12.01 3.82
C VAL A 176 -15.32 12.57 4.10
N ARG A 177 -15.61 13.81 3.69
CA ARG A 177 -16.93 14.43 3.90
C ARG A 177 -18.04 13.63 3.22
N SER A 178 -17.82 13.20 1.98
CA SER A 178 -18.78 12.38 1.24
C SER A 178 -19.08 11.06 1.94
N CYS A 179 -18.08 10.40 2.52
CA CYS A 179 -18.27 9.15 3.25
C CYS A 179 -19.15 9.36 4.50
N PHE A 180 -18.89 10.40 5.29
CA PHE A 180 -19.68 10.67 6.50
C PHE A 180 -21.10 11.17 6.20
N GLN A 181 -21.29 11.90 5.11
CA GLN A 181 -22.62 12.27 4.61
C GLN A 181 -23.41 11.04 4.15
N PHE A 182 -22.75 10.08 3.50
CA PHE A 182 -23.40 8.83 3.10
C PHE A 182 -23.88 8.02 4.31
N VAL A 183 -23.05 7.92 5.35
CA VAL A 183 -23.42 7.21 6.60
C VAL A 183 -24.55 7.93 7.33
N SER A 184 -24.56 9.26 7.39
CA SER A 184 -25.66 10.00 8.04
C SER A 184 -27.00 9.87 7.32
N ASN A 185 -26.97 9.66 6.00
CA ASN A 185 -28.15 9.56 5.14
C ASN A 185 -28.63 8.12 4.92
N SER A 186 -27.86 7.12 5.35
CA SER A 186 -28.22 5.71 5.23
C SER A 186 -28.94 5.28 6.51
N PRO A 187 -30.26 4.99 6.48
CA PRO A 187 -30.90 4.38 7.63
C PRO A 187 -30.30 2.98 7.84
N PHE A 188 -29.87 2.69 9.07
CA PHE A 188 -29.45 1.34 9.46
C PHE A 188 -30.63 0.36 9.44
#